data_AF-G2RHL8-F1
#
_entry.id   AF-G2RHL8-F1
#
_cell.length_a   1.000
_cell.length_b   1.000
_cell.length_c   1.000
_cell.angle_alpha   90.00
_cell.angle_beta   90.00
_cell.angle_gamma   90.00
#
_symmetry.space_group_name_H-M   'P 1'
#
loop_
_entity.id
_entity.type
_entity.pdbx_description
1 polymer ?
#
loop_
_entity_poly.entity_id
_entity_poly.type
_entity_poly.pdbx_seq_one_letter_code
_entity_poly.pdbx_strand_id
1 'polypeptide(L)'
;MSPSLGAKPFNPPTGPAAHNAAHPRPTLAQSLLNTMPPIIPGGKIDPTALPTELEPHHRKLREEEERLREELRAKQDRLRKSLRLWDKLERESRAFELKSELSERSLKNIAGEGSGGAAF
;
A
#
# COMPACT_ATOMS: atom_id res chain seq x y z
N MET A 1 -16.94 12.97 89.42
CA MET A 1 -17.45 13.10 88.03
C MET A 1 -16.22 13.32 87.16
N SER A 2 -15.77 12.48 86.21
CA SER A 2 -16.22 11.22 85.60
C SER A 2 -14.98 10.62 84.90
N PRO A 3 -14.83 9.29 84.71
CA PRO A 3 -13.69 8.73 84.01
C PRO A 3 -13.91 8.75 82.49
N SER A 4 -12.96 9.26 81.70
CA SER A 4 -12.98 9.09 80.24
C SER A 4 -12.43 7.71 79.88
N LEU A 5 -13.32 6.79 79.50
CA LEU A 5 -12.95 5.49 78.96
C LEU A 5 -12.18 5.68 77.65
N GLY A 6 -10.91 5.26 77.64
CA GLY A 6 -10.11 5.20 76.41
C GLY A 6 -10.77 4.27 75.40
N ALA A 7 -11.13 4.82 74.23
CA ALA A 7 -11.67 4.05 73.13
C ALA A 7 -10.60 3.05 72.66
N LYS A 8 -10.90 1.75 72.76
CA LYS A 8 -10.04 0.69 72.20
C LYS A 8 -9.94 0.90 70.68
N PRO A 9 -8.74 0.82 70.08
CA PRO A 9 -8.60 0.97 68.64
C PRO A 9 -9.38 -0.13 67.93
N PHE A 10 -10.19 0.28 66.94
CA PHE A 10 -10.94 -0.63 66.08
C PHE A 10 -9.96 -1.49 65.29
N ASN A 11 -9.98 -2.80 65.56
CA ASN A 11 -9.17 -3.77 64.86
C ASN A 11 -10.11 -4.53 63.92
N PRO A 12 -10.22 -4.13 62.64
CA PRO A 12 -11.17 -4.76 61.72
C PRO A 12 -10.85 -6.25 61.59
N PRO A 13 -11.87 -7.13 61.51
CA PRO A 13 -11.68 -8.57 61.41
C PRO A 13 -10.87 -8.86 60.17
N THR A 14 -9.58 -9.08 60.38
CA THR A 14 -8.65 -9.32 59.30
C THR A 14 -8.89 -10.75 58.87
N GLY A 15 -9.40 -10.93 57.65
CA GLY A 15 -9.69 -12.24 57.08
C GLY A 15 -8.43 -13.13 57.08
N PRO A 16 -8.58 -14.44 56.79
CA PRO A 16 -7.52 -15.46 56.95
C PRO A 16 -6.20 -15.16 56.21
N ALA A 17 -6.17 -14.17 55.32
CA ALA A 17 -4.96 -13.69 54.65
C ALA A 17 -4.01 -12.87 55.56
N ALA A 18 -4.48 -12.33 56.68
CA ALA A 18 -3.70 -11.41 57.51
C ALA A 18 -2.65 -12.09 58.40
N HIS A 19 -2.79 -13.40 58.64
CA HIS A 19 -1.92 -14.15 59.54
C HIS A 19 -0.58 -14.58 58.91
N ASN A 20 -0.39 -14.34 57.60
CA ASN A 20 0.85 -14.66 56.90
C ASN A 20 1.65 -13.40 56.56
N ALA A 21 1.95 -12.57 57.56
CA ALA A 21 2.82 -11.39 57.41
C ALA A 21 4.32 -11.74 57.29
N ALA A 22 4.70 -13.02 57.35
CA ALA A 22 6.10 -13.45 57.17
C ALA A 22 6.54 -13.43 55.69
N HIS A 23 5.62 -13.64 54.74
CA HIS A 23 5.90 -13.57 53.31
C HIS A 23 4.68 -13.01 52.56
N PRO A 24 4.78 -11.84 51.91
CA PRO A 24 3.69 -11.31 51.11
C PRO A 24 3.42 -12.28 49.95
N ARG A 25 2.25 -12.93 49.96
CA ARG A 25 1.80 -13.73 48.80
C ARG A 25 1.60 -12.76 47.62
N PRO A 26 2.10 -13.08 46.42
CA PRO A 26 1.90 -12.22 45.27
C PRO A 26 0.41 -12.08 44.99
N THR A 27 0.00 -10.84 44.73
CA THR A 27 -1.37 -10.53 44.29
C THR A 27 -1.64 -11.14 42.91
N LEU A 28 -2.91 -11.31 42.53
CA LEU A 28 -3.27 -11.76 41.19
C LEU A 28 -2.61 -10.90 40.09
N ALA A 29 -2.59 -9.58 40.29
CA ALA A 29 -1.93 -8.65 39.38
C ALA A 29 -0.42 -8.92 39.28
N GLN A 30 0.27 -9.15 40.41
CA GLN A 30 1.69 -9.53 40.39
C GLN A 30 1.93 -10.87 39.69
N SER A 31 1.08 -11.86 39.93
CA SER A 31 1.18 -13.15 39.24
C SER A 31 0.99 -13.00 37.72
N LEU A 32 0.04 -12.17 37.26
CA LEU A 32 -0.17 -11.90 35.84
C LEU A 32 1.01 -11.14 35.23
N LEU A 33 1.53 -10.11 35.92
CA LEU A 33 2.71 -9.35 35.46
C LEU A 33 3.96 -10.23 35.36
N ASN A 34 4.13 -11.20 36.26
CA ASN A 34 5.27 -12.13 36.23
C ASN A 34 5.22 -13.13 35.06
N THR A 35 4.06 -13.30 34.42
CA THR A 35 3.91 -14.15 33.21
C THR A 35 4.12 -13.37 31.92
N MET A 36 4.31 -12.05 31.98
CA MET A 36 4.54 -11.25 30.79
C MET A 36 5.99 -11.42 30.29
N PRO A 37 6.22 -11.42 28.97
CA PRO A 37 7.56 -11.39 28.42
C PRO A 37 8.36 -10.18 28.94
N PRO A 38 9.68 -10.32 29.14
CA PRO A 38 10.52 -9.21 29.60
C PRO A 38 10.47 -8.04 28.60
N ILE A 39 10.39 -6.82 29.13
CA ILE A 39 10.36 -5.60 28.32
C ILE A 39 11.73 -5.40 27.68
N ILE A 40 11.77 -5.33 26.35
CA ILE A 40 13.01 -5.08 25.59
C ILE A 40 13.35 -3.58 25.69
N PRO A 41 14.52 -3.21 26.25
CA PRO A 41 14.92 -1.81 26.34
C PRO A 41 14.99 -1.16 24.95
N GLY A 42 14.27 -0.06 24.76
CA GLY A 42 14.27 0.71 23.51
C GLY A 42 13.14 0.39 22.51
N GLY A 43 12.17 -0.46 22.87
CA GLY A 43 10.95 -0.66 22.08
C GLY A 43 11.15 -1.33 20.72
N LYS A 44 12.33 -1.91 20.49
CA LYS A 44 12.62 -2.66 19.27
C LYS A 44 12.02 -4.06 19.42
N ILE A 45 11.20 -4.46 18.44
CA ILE A 45 10.73 -5.84 18.31
C ILE A 45 11.96 -6.74 18.25
N ASP A 46 11.99 -7.76 19.12
CA ASP A 46 13.01 -8.80 19.05
C ASP A 46 12.95 -9.46 17.66
N PRO A 47 14.03 -9.46 16.86
CA PRO A 47 14.02 -10.11 15.55
C PRO A 47 13.68 -11.60 15.62
N THR A 48 13.86 -12.24 16.78
CA THR A 48 13.41 -13.61 17.08
C THR A 48 11.91 -13.73 17.43
N ALA A 49 11.21 -12.63 17.68
CA ALA A 49 9.75 -12.60 17.90
C ALA A 49 8.94 -12.43 16.62
N LEU A 50 9.59 -12.14 15.48
CA LEU A 50 8.95 -12.27 14.17
C LEU A 50 8.81 -13.76 13.85
N PRO A 51 7.60 -14.28 13.62
CA PRO A 51 7.42 -15.66 13.22
C PRO A 51 8.28 -15.94 11.98
N THR A 52 9.18 -16.91 12.05
CA THR A 52 10.02 -17.33 10.91
C THR A 52 9.20 -17.77 9.70
N GLU A 53 7.92 -18.12 9.89
CA GLU A 53 6.97 -18.37 8.81
C GLU A 53 6.60 -17.13 7.96
N LEU A 54 6.80 -15.91 8.48
CA LEU A 54 6.47 -14.66 7.77
C LEU A 54 7.56 -14.23 6.77
N GLU A 55 8.78 -14.71 6.94
CA GLU A 55 9.93 -14.39 6.08
C GLU A 55 9.75 -14.82 4.62
N PRO A 56 9.30 -16.07 4.31
CA PRO A 56 9.00 -16.45 2.93
C PRO A 56 7.83 -15.66 2.33
N HIS A 57 6.84 -15.26 3.13
CA HIS A 57 5.74 -14.41 2.67
C HIS A 57 6.24 -13.01 2.30
N HIS A 58 7.06 -12.37 3.14
CA HIS A 58 7.67 -11.08 2.82
C HIS A 58 8.63 -11.14 1.64
N ARG A 59 9.31 -12.27 1.43
CA ARG A 59 10.14 -12.46 0.23
C ARG A 59 9.28 -12.51 -1.04
N LYS A 60 8.22 -13.32 -1.04
CA LYS A 60 7.26 -13.38 -2.15
C LYS A 60 6.62 -12.02 -2.43
N LEU A 61 6.23 -11.29 -1.39
CA LEU A 61 5.60 -9.98 -1.54
C LEU A 61 6.55 -8.95 -2.19
N ARG A 62 7.86 -9.02 -1.87
CA ARG A 62 8.88 -8.18 -2.51
C ARG A 62 9.13 -8.57 -3.97
N GLU A 63 9.21 -9.88 -4.26
CA GLU A 63 9.34 -10.40 -5.63
C GLU A 63 8.13 -9.98 -6.49
N GLU A 64 6.91 -10.06 -5.95
CA GLU A 64 5.69 -9.61 -6.63
C GLU A 64 5.65 -8.10 -6.84
N GLU A 65 6.08 -7.30 -5.86
CA GLU A 65 6.18 -5.85 -5.99
C GLU A 65 7.15 -5.45 -7.11
N GLU A 66 8.32 -6.08 -7.17
CA GLU A 66 9.32 -5.85 -8.22
C GLU A 66 8.77 -6.25 -9.60
N ARG A 67 8.13 -7.41 -9.69
CA ARG A 67 7.48 -7.86 -10.92
C ARG A 67 6.41 -6.88 -11.41
N LEU A 68 5.56 -6.38 -10.51
CA LEU A 68 4.52 -5.40 -10.86
C LEU A 68 5.13 -4.08 -11.37
N ARG A 69 6.26 -3.65 -10.81
CA ARG A 69 6.99 -2.47 -11.29
C ARG A 69 7.55 -2.70 -12.70
N GLU A 70 8.10 -3.87 -12.98
CA GLU A 70 8.61 -4.22 -14.31
C GLU A 70 7.49 -4.29 -15.35
N GLU A 71 6.38 -4.96 -15.02
CA GLU A 71 5.21 -5.04 -15.89
C GLU A 71 4.63 -3.65 -16.20
N LEU A 72 4.60 -2.75 -15.20
CA LEU A 72 4.18 -1.36 -15.39
C LEU A 72 5.11 -0.63 -16.36
N ARG A 73 6.43 -0.75 -16.19
CA ARG A 73 7.42 -0.13 -17.09
C ARG A 73 7.26 -0.65 -18.52
N ALA A 74 7.13 -1.97 -18.69
CA ALA A 74 6.93 -2.58 -20.00
C ALA A 74 5.64 -2.09 -20.68
N LYS A 75 4.54 -1.98 -19.93
CA LYS A 75 3.27 -1.44 -20.43
C LYS A 75 3.40 0.02 -20.86
N GLN A 76 4.05 0.85 -20.05
CA GLN A 76 4.28 2.26 -20.38
C GLN A 76 5.15 2.43 -21.63
N ASP A 77 6.21 1.63 -21.76
CA ASP A 77 7.08 1.69 -22.94
C ASP A 77 6.37 1.22 -24.20
N ARG A 78 5.54 0.17 -24.10
CA ARG A 78 4.69 -0.28 -25.20
C ARG A 78 3.70 0.82 -25.62
N LEU A 79 3.07 1.49 -24.66
CA LEU A 79 2.14 2.59 -24.91
C LEU A 79 2.83 3.76 -25.61
N ARG A 80 4.02 4.17 -25.14
CA ARG A 80 4.80 5.24 -25.78
C ARG A 80 5.14 4.90 -27.23
N LYS A 81 5.56 3.65 -27.49
CA LYS A 81 5.86 3.17 -28.84
C LYS A 81 4.63 3.18 -29.73
N SER A 82 3.48 2.72 -29.22
CA SER A 82 2.23 2.74 -30.01
C SER A 82 1.81 4.16 -30.34
N LEU A 83 1.83 5.09 -29.37
CA LEU A 83 1.44 6.48 -29.62
C LEU A 83 2.31 7.14 -30.69
N ARG A 84 3.63 6.94 -30.65
CA ARG A 84 4.53 7.44 -31.71
C ARG A 84 4.20 6.86 -33.09
N LEU A 85 3.81 5.59 -33.14
CA LEU A 85 3.39 4.97 -34.40
C LEU A 85 2.07 5.55 -34.89
N TRP A 86 1.11 5.77 -33.99
CA TRP A 86 -0.16 6.43 -34.31
C TRP A 86 0.07 7.81 -34.91
N ASP A 87 0.90 8.65 -34.29
CA ASP A 87 1.23 9.98 -34.82
C ASP A 87 1.84 9.92 -36.22
N LYS A 88 2.71 8.92 -36.48
CA LYS A 88 3.30 8.69 -37.79
C LYS A 88 2.24 8.28 -38.82
N LEU A 89 1.40 7.31 -38.48
CA LEU A 89 0.34 6.82 -39.35
C LEU A 89 -0.70 7.90 -39.65
N GLU A 90 -1.00 8.77 -38.68
CA GLU A 90 -1.90 9.90 -38.88
C GLU A 90 -1.35 10.87 -39.95
N ARG A 91 -0.06 11.19 -39.89
CA ARG A 91 0.60 12.03 -40.91
C ARG A 91 0.58 11.37 -42.29
N GLU A 92 0.88 10.08 -42.34
CA GLU A 92 0.84 9.30 -43.59
C GLU A 92 -0.58 9.25 -44.18
N SER A 93 -1.59 9.06 -43.33
CA SER A 93 -3.00 9.07 -43.72
C SER A 93 -3.39 10.40 -44.37
N ARG A 94 -3.07 11.53 -43.75
CA ARG A 94 -3.35 12.87 -44.32
C ARG A 94 -2.62 13.10 -45.64
N ALA A 95 -1.39 12.59 -45.77
CA ALA A 95 -0.64 12.68 -47.02
C ALA A 95 -1.28 11.83 -48.13
N PHE A 96 -1.80 10.65 -47.81
CA PHE A 96 -2.50 9.80 -48.76
C PHE A 96 -3.87 10.39 -49.16
N GLU A 97 -4.59 10.97 -48.21
CA GLU A 97 -5.84 11.69 -48.47
C GLU A 97 -5.61 12.82 -49.48
N LEU A 98 -4.62 13.69 -49.24
CA LEU A 98 -4.27 14.78 -50.17
C LEU A 98 -3.90 14.25 -51.57
N LYS A 99 -3.11 13.17 -51.64
CA LYS A 99 -2.75 12.54 -52.92
C LYS A 99 -3.99 11.99 -53.64
N SER A 100 -4.91 11.37 -52.89
CA SER A 100 -6.17 10.87 -53.42
C SER A 100 -7.01 12.02 -53.98
N GLU A 101 -7.22 13.10 -53.21
CA GLU A 101 -7.95 14.28 -53.66
C GLU A 101 -7.35 14.89 -54.93
N LEU A 102 -6.02 15.03 -55.00
CA LEU A 102 -5.36 15.58 -56.18
C LEU A 102 -5.52 14.66 -57.40
N SER A 103 -5.42 13.35 -57.21
CA SER A 103 -5.67 12.39 -58.29
C SER A 103 -7.13 12.44 -58.77
N GLU A 104 -8.09 12.53 -57.86
CA GLU A 104 -9.51 12.63 -58.20
C GLU A 104 -9.82 13.92 -58.95
N ARG A 105 -9.29 15.07 -58.50
CA ARG A 105 -9.42 16.35 -59.21
C ARG A 105 -8.77 16.31 -60.59
N SER A 106 -7.58 15.71 -60.70
CA SER A 106 -6.89 15.53 -61.98
C SER A 106 -7.73 14.68 -62.94
N LEU A 107 -8.29 13.57 -62.46
CA LEU A 107 -9.17 12.70 -63.25
C LEU A 107 -10.45 13.42 -63.70
N LYS A 108 -11.09 14.21 -62.81
CA LYS A 108 -12.26 15.03 -63.17
C LYS A 108 -11.95 16.07 -64.23
N ASN A 109 -10.77 16.71 -64.15
CA ASN A 109 -10.31 17.65 -65.16
C ASN A 109 -10.05 16.95 -66.51
N ILE A 110 -9.42 15.77 -66.51
CA ILE A 110 -9.18 14.97 -67.74
C ILE A 110 -10.51 14.47 -68.33
N ALA A 111 -11.48 14.10 -67.49
CA ALA A 111 -12.81 13.65 -67.90
C ALA A 111 -13.71 14.80 -68.41
N GLY A 112 -13.25 16.06 -68.40
CA GLY A 112 -13.95 17.19 -69.01
C GLY A 112 -15.01 17.86 -68.13
N GLU A 113 -15.08 17.55 -66.82
CA GLU A 113 -16.01 18.19 -65.88
C GLU A 113 -15.48 19.53 -65.31
N GLY A 114 -14.24 19.92 -65.61
CA GLY A 114 -13.68 21.22 -65.26
C GLY A 114 -14.09 22.29 -66.28
N SER A 115 -15.05 23.14 -65.92
CA SER A 115 -15.59 24.19 -66.80
C SER A 115 -14.54 25.21 -67.28
N GLY A 116 -14.20 25.14 -68.57
CA GLY A 116 -13.93 26.31 -69.43
C GLY A 116 -12.47 26.66 -69.77
N GLY A 117 -12.09 26.53 -71.05
CA GLY A 117 -11.13 27.44 -71.69
C GLY A 117 -10.01 26.79 -72.51
N ALA A 118 -10.11 26.96 -73.84
CA ALA A 118 -9.11 26.80 -74.89
C ALA A 118 -7.62 26.60 -74.49
N ALA A 119 -7.06 25.48 -74.96
CA ALA A 119 -5.69 25.33 -75.47
C ALA A 119 -5.73 23.98 -76.20
N PHE A 120 -6.02 23.92 -77.50
CA PHE A 120 -5.38 24.51 -78.68
C PHE A 120 -6.40 24.66 -79.82
#